data_AF-A0A0Q0XSP1-F1
#
_entry.id   AF-A0A0Q0XSP1-F1
#
_cell.length_a   1.000
_cell.length_b   1.000
_cell.length_c   1.000
_cell.angle_alpha   90.00
_cell.angle_beta   90.00
_cell.angle_gamma   90.00
#
_symmetry.space_group_name_H-M   'P 1'
#
loop_
_entity.id
_entity.type
_entity.pdbx_description
1 polymer ?
#
loop_
_entity_poly.entity_id
_entity_poly.type
_entity_poly.pdbx_seq_one_letter_code
_entity_poly.pdbx_strand_id
1 'polypeptide(L)'
;MDLVSVIIPVYNNSKTLDQTLDSILQQDYRPIEIIIVDDQSSDGSYAFAKAYSQQNQQQDINFIVQQNPVNMGAGFTRNEALKHATGRYIAFLDADDLWKPHKLMTQLKAMKSSDRSVCYSAYEIFDEHSSKPIAVQRVFEKLTFEKLHKTNYLGNLTGIYEAKVIGKIPISNMRKRQDWAMWLDVLKKGGPAIGIQEPLASYRLGDGLSSSKFDLIKYNLAVYRDHLGYGFLKSCWCMLMFFFEQFFVKNRMRHKING
;
A
#
# COMPACT_ATOMS: atom_id res chain seq x y z
N MET A 1 -12.94 4.44 -19.56
CA MET A 1 -12.25 3.78 -18.42
C MET A 1 -12.46 4.67 -17.20
N ASP A 2 -12.49 4.11 -15.99
CA ASP A 2 -12.78 4.89 -14.77
C ASP A 2 -11.49 5.46 -14.15
N LEU A 3 -11.56 6.60 -13.48
CA LEU A 3 -10.40 7.23 -12.84
C LEU A 3 -9.85 6.43 -11.64
N VAL A 4 -8.53 6.30 -11.58
CA VAL A 4 -7.78 5.75 -10.44
C VAL A 4 -7.04 6.87 -9.72
N SER A 5 -7.27 7.04 -8.42
CA SER A 5 -6.44 7.90 -7.57
C SER A 5 -5.30 7.10 -6.96
N VAL A 6 -4.07 7.52 -7.23
CA VAL A 6 -2.86 6.95 -6.64
C VAL A 6 -2.41 7.84 -5.49
N ILE A 7 -2.45 7.30 -4.28
CA ILE A 7 -2.10 7.99 -3.04
C ILE A 7 -0.63 7.73 -2.71
N ILE A 8 0.17 8.79 -2.63
CA ILE A 8 1.62 8.72 -2.38
C ILE A 8 1.99 9.62 -1.19
N PRO A 9 2.17 9.05 0.01
CA PRO A 9 2.78 9.79 1.12
C PRO A 9 4.30 9.87 0.92
N VAL A 10 4.89 11.04 1.14
CA VAL A 10 6.33 11.28 0.95
C VAL A 10 6.94 11.80 2.24
N TYR A 11 8.07 11.23 2.67
CA TYR A 11 8.89 11.80 3.74
C TYR A 11 10.36 11.43 3.54
N ASN A 12 11.19 12.40 3.16
CA ASN A 12 12.61 12.22 2.89
C ASN A 12 12.93 11.10 1.87
N ASN A 13 12.28 11.15 0.69
CA ASN A 13 12.42 10.19 -0.40
C ASN A 13 12.99 10.81 -1.70
N SER A 14 13.78 11.88 -1.60
CA SER A 14 14.38 12.58 -2.76
C SER A 14 15.13 11.66 -3.74
N LYS A 15 15.67 10.53 -3.26
CA LYS A 15 16.47 9.58 -4.05
C LYS A 15 15.66 8.57 -4.86
N THR A 16 14.38 8.36 -4.52
CA THR A 16 13.56 7.26 -5.07
C THR A 16 12.23 7.72 -5.65
N LEU A 17 11.82 8.95 -5.35
CA LEU A 17 10.54 9.49 -5.75
C LEU A 17 10.42 9.63 -7.28
N ASP A 18 11.51 9.94 -7.99
CA ASP A 18 11.57 9.96 -9.45
C ASP A 18 11.16 8.62 -10.05
N GLN A 19 11.79 7.53 -9.60
CA GLN A 19 11.53 6.17 -10.09
C GLN A 19 10.10 5.73 -9.76
N THR A 20 9.61 6.10 -8.58
CA THR A 20 8.24 5.82 -8.15
C THR A 20 7.23 6.47 -9.09
N LEU A 21 7.38 7.78 -9.36
CA LEU A 21 6.49 8.52 -10.23
C LEU A 21 6.57 8.05 -11.69
N ASP A 22 7.77 7.78 -12.19
CA ASP A 22 7.98 7.22 -13.53
C ASP A 22 7.27 5.88 -13.70
N SER A 23 7.26 5.02 -12.67
CA SER A 23 6.56 3.73 -12.71
C SER A 23 5.02 3.86 -12.84
N ILE A 24 4.46 4.98 -12.36
CA ILE A 24 3.04 5.32 -12.53
C ILE A 24 2.81 5.91 -13.92
N LEU A 25 3.70 6.79 -14.40
CA LEU A 25 3.61 7.34 -15.76
C LEU A 25 3.70 6.25 -16.83
N GLN A 26 4.42 5.16 -16.56
CA GLN A 26 4.53 4.01 -17.46
C GLN A 26 3.31 3.06 -17.42
N GLN A 27 2.28 3.34 -16.61
CA GLN A 27 1.10 2.48 -16.60
C GLN A 27 0.44 2.45 -17.99
N ASP A 28 -0.01 1.28 -18.44
CA ASP A 28 -0.79 1.11 -19.68
C ASP A 28 -2.28 1.45 -19.52
N TYR A 29 -2.69 1.78 -18.30
CA TYR A 29 -4.04 2.20 -17.94
C TYR A 29 -4.14 3.72 -17.82
N ARG A 30 -5.23 4.29 -18.35
CA ARG A 30 -5.66 5.67 -18.14
C ARG A 30 -7.19 5.72 -18.01
N PRO A 31 -7.77 6.71 -17.30
CA PRO A 31 -7.16 7.90 -16.70
C PRO A 31 -6.64 7.67 -15.26
N ILE A 32 -5.64 8.47 -14.85
CA ILE A 32 -5.02 8.42 -13.51
C ILE A 32 -4.94 9.83 -12.91
N GLU A 33 -5.11 9.95 -11.59
CA GLU A 33 -4.64 11.10 -10.83
C GLU A 33 -3.61 10.65 -9.78
N ILE A 34 -2.55 11.43 -9.63
CA ILE A 34 -1.43 11.17 -8.72
C ILE A 34 -1.48 12.21 -7.61
N ILE A 35 -1.68 11.77 -6.38
CA ILE A 35 -1.88 12.63 -5.22
C ILE A 35 -0.71 12.42 -4.28
N ILE A 36 0.19 13.39 -4.29
CA ILE A 36 1.40 13.42 -3.51
C ILE A 36 1.18 14.34 -2.32
N VAL A 37 1.38 13.82 -1.11
CA VAL A 37 1.41 14.67 0.08
C VAL A 37 2.73 14.45 0.79
N ASP A 38 3.50 15.53 0.87
CA ASP A 38 4.77 15.56 1.58
C ASP A 38 4.54 15.78 3.08
N ASP A 39 5.14 14.94 3.91
CA ASP A 39 5.04 14.99 5.37
C ASP A 39 6.15 15.84 6.01
N GLN A 40 6.34 17.03 5.44
CA GLN A 40 7.37 17.99 5.83
C GLN A 40 8.80 17.45 5.70
N SER A 41 9.17 17.04 4.48
CA SER A 41 10.53 16.56 4.16
C SER A 41 11.57 17.68 4.26
N SER A 42 12.79 17.32 4.66
CA SER A 42 13.94 18.23 4.74
C SER A 42 15.03 17.96 3.68
N ASP A 43 14.81 17.00 2.79
CA ASP A 43 15.78 16.55 1.77
C ASP A 43 15.46 17.06 0.35
N GLY A 44 14.49 17.95 0.19
CA GLY A 44 14.06 18.48 -1.10
C GLY A 44 12.96 17.68 -1.81
N SER A 45 12.45 16.59 -1.21
CA SER A 45 11.37 15.76 -1.80
C SER A 45 10.15 16.57 -2.26
N TYR A 46 9.70 17.54 -1.46
CA TYR A 46 8.54 18.38 -1.82
C TYR A 46 8.80 19.25 -3.06
N ALA A 47 9.96 19.92 -3.09
CA ALA A 47 10.35 20.76 -4.22
C ALA A 47 10.47 19.94 -5.50
N PHE A 48 11.05 18.74 -5.40
CA PHE A 48 11.11 17.78 -6.49
C PHE A 48 9.71 17.38 -6.98
N ALA A 49 8.81 16.96 -6.09
CA ALA A 49 7.44 16.54 -6.45
C ALA A 49 6.68 17.66 -7.19
N LYS A 50 6.82 18.89 -6.73
CA LYS A 50 6.20 20.06 -7.36
C LYS A 50 6.76 20.29 -8.77
N ALA A 51 8.08 20.31 -8.94
CA ALA A 51 8.71 20.48 -10.24
C ALA A 51 8.36 19.34 -11.21
N TYR A 52 8.42 18.10 -10.74
CA TYR A 52 8.06 16.92 -11.52
C TYR A 52 6.60 16.99 -12.01
N SER A 53 5.67 17.39 -11.14
CA SER A 53 4.26 17.53 -11.51
C SER A 53 4.02 18.56 -12.62
N GLN A 54 4.77 19.66 -12.61
CA GLN A 54 4.66 20.72 -13.62
C GLN A 54 5.23 20.28 -14.97
N GLN A 55 6.30 19.48 -14.96
CA GLN A 55 6.95 18.97 -16.17
C GLN A 55 6.16 17.85 -16.85
N ASN A 56 5.37 17.09 -16.10
CA ASN A 56 4.71 15.87 -16.57
C ASN A 56 3.17 15.98 -16.66
N GLN A 57 2.61 17.19 -16.75
CA GLN A 57 1.17 17.34 -16.98
C GLN A 57 0.78 16.82 -18.37
N GLN A 58 -0.13 15.85 -18.41
CA GLN A 58 -0.68 15.26 -19.63
C GLN A 58 -2.21 15.23 -19.54
N GLN A 59 -2.91 15.18 -20.68
CA GLN A 59 -4.38 15.24 -20.71
C GLN A 59 -5.08 14.13 -19.87
N ASP A 60 -4.39 13.01 -19.64
CA ASP A 60 -4.92 11.84 -18.91
C ASP A 60 -4.25 11.57 -17.55
N ILE A 61 -3.38 12.48 -17.09
CA ILE A 61 -2.69 12.39 -15.79
C ILE A 61 -2.81 13.73 -15.06
N ASN A 62 -3.58 13.73 -13.97
CA ASN A 62 -3.69 14.87 -13.09
C ASN A 62 -2.74 14.73 -11.89
N PHE A 63 -2.04 15.79 -11.52
CA PHE A 63 -1.19 15.81 -10.33
C PHE A 63 -1.77 16.74 -9.27
N ILE A 64 -1.78 16.27 -8.02
CA ILE A 64 -2.08 17.08 -6.85
C ILE A 64 -0.91 16.93 -5.89
N VAL A 65 -0.20 18.03 -5.63
CA VAL A 65 0.96 18.04 -4.73
C VAL A 65 0.67 18.96 -3.56
N GLN A 66 0.70 18.42 -2.34
CA GLN A 66 0.50 19.16 -1.08
C GLN A 66 1.64 18.89 -0.10
N GLN A 67 1.72 19.70 0.94
CA GLN A 67 2.67 19.50 2.05
C GLN A 67 1.95 19.70 3.38
N ASN A 68 2.21 18.81 4.33
CA ASN A 68 1.75 18.96 5.70
C ASN A 68 2.53 20.08 6.40
N PRO A 69 1.92 20.83 7.34
CA PRO A 69 2.61 21.92 8.04
C PRO A 69 3.73 21.43 8.97
N VAL A 70 3.64 20.18 9.43
CA VAL A 70 4.61 19.49 10.27
C VAL A 70 4.60 18.00 9.93
N ASN A 71 5.62 17.25 10.37
CA ASN A 71 5.62 15.79 10.24
C ASN A 71 4.53 15.18 11.12
N MET A 72 3.51 14.59 10.50
CA MET A 72 2.34 13.98 11.15
C MET A 72 2.33 12.44 11.03
N GLY A 73 3.24 11.89 10.25
CA GLY A 73 3.37 10.47 9.98
C GLY A 73 2.48 9.97 8.84
N ALA A 74 2.92 8.88 8.22
CA ALA A 74 2.34 8.35 6.98
C ALA A 74 0.85 7.98 7.03
N GLY A 75 0.26 7.77 8.21
CA GLY A 75 -1.19 7.54 8.34
C GLY A 75 -1.99 8.82 8.07
N PHE A 76 -1.59 9.91 8.74
CA PHE A 76 -2.18 11.24 8.54
C PHE A 76 -1.96 11.73 7.11
N THR A 77 -0.74 11.61 6.59
CA THR A 77 -0.39 12.02 5.22
C THR A 77 -1.24 11.32 4.16
N ARG A 78 -1.52 10.01 4.32
CA ARG A 78 -2.43 9.30 3.43
C ARG A 78 -3.88 9.78 3.56
N ASN A 79 -4.33 10.14 4.77
CA ASN A 79 -5.66 10.71 4.96
C ASN A 79 -5.81 12.08 4.29
N GLU A 80 -4.79 12.95 4.39
CA GLU A 80 -4.80 14.24 3.67
C GLU A 80 -4.87 14.01 2.16
N ALA A 81 -4.06 13.09 1.62
CA ALA A 81 -4.12 12.73 0.21
C ALA A 81 -5.51 12.19 -0.20
N LEU A 82 -6.11 11.34 0.63
CA LEU A 82 -7.41 10.73 0.37
C LEU A 82 -8.55 11.76 0.27
N LYS A 83 -8.43 12.92 0.95
CA LYS A 83 -9.41 14.02 0.81
C LYS A 83 -9.46 14.55 -0.62
N HIS A 84 -8.31 14.63 -1.29
CA HIS A 84 -8.20 15.13 -2.66
C HIS A 84 -8.60 14.11 -3.74
N ALA A 85 -8.67 12.82 -3.40
CA ALA A 85 -9.01 11.76 -4.35
C ALA A 85 -10.42 11.91 -4.94
N THR A 86 -10.57 11.77 -6.25
CA THR A 86 -11.86 11.81 -6.96
C THR A 86 -12.12 10.54 -7.78
N GLY A 87 -11.13 9.67 -7.88
CA GLY A 87 -11.18 8.41 -8.60
C GLY A 87 -12.25 7.44 -8.09
N ARG A 88 -12.78 6.64 -9.02
CA ARG A 88 -13.63 5.49 -8.71
C ARG A 88 -12.87 4.45 -7.89
N TYR A 89 -11.58 4.33 -8.18
CA TYR A 89 -10.67 3.41 -7.51
C TYR A 89 -9.59 4.17 -6.76
N ILE A 90 -9.18 3.64 -5.61
CA ILE A 90 -8.08 4.14 -4.80
C ILE A 90 -6.99 3.06 -4.74
N ALA A 91 -5.77 3.46 -5.06
CA ALA A 91 -4.58 2.63 -4.94
C ALA A 91 -3.51 3.39 -4.15
N PHE A 92 -2.59 2.65 -3.52
CA PHE A 92 -1.53 3.24 -2.71
C PHE A 92 -0.17 2.82 -3.23
N LEU A 93 0.77 3.75 -3.23
CA LEU A 93 2.16 3.48 -3.55
C LEU A 93 3.05 4.31 -2.63
N ASP A 94 3.97 3.65 -1.94
CA ASP A 94 4.95 4.32 -1.10
C ASP A 94 6.08 4.91 -1.98
N ALA A 95 6.72 5.98 -1.52
CA ALA A 95 7.61 6.84 -2.32
C ALA A 95 8.97 6.21 -2.70
N ASP A 96 9.17 4.94 -2.37
CA ASP A 96 10.35 4.13 -2.63
C ASP A 96 10.05 2.84 -3.41
N ASP A 97 8.78 2.53 -3.66
CA ASP A 97 8.32 1.32 -4.33
C ASP A 97 7.97 1.57 -5.81
N LEU A 98 7.91 0.49 -6.60
CA LEU A 98 7.67 0.57 -8.05
C LEU A 98 6.48 -0.26 -8.48
N TRP A 99 5.73 0.20 -9.48
CA TRP A 99 4.70 -0.58 -10.17
C TRP A 99 5.18 -1.11 -11.53
N LYS A 100 4.70 -2.29 -11.92
CA LYS A 100 4.87 -2.80 -13.29
C LYS A 100 3.88 -2.09 -14.23
N PRO A 101 4.24 -1.83 -15.50
CA PRO A 101 3.41 -1.06 -16.45
C PRO A 101 1.95 -1.52 -16.57
N HIS A 102 1.69 -2.82 -16.49
CA HIS A 102 0.35 -3.40 -16.68
C HIS A 102 -0.43 -3.63 -15.38
N LYS A 103 0.06 -3.12 -14.23
CA LYS A 103 -0.55 -3.38 -12.92
C LYS A 103 -2.02 -2.98 -12.87
N LEU A 104 -2.31 -1.71 -13.15
CA LEU A 104 -3.67 -1.17 -13.00
C LEU A 104 -4.66 -1.86 -13.97
N MET A 105 -4.29 -2.03 -15.23
CA MET A 105 -5.13 -2.73 -16.21
C MET A 105 -5.46 -4.16 -15.76
N THR A 106 -4.45 -4.90 -15.29
CA THR A 106 -4.62 -6.29 -14.84
C THR A 106 -5.55 -6.38 -13.63
N GLN A 107 -5.35 -5.52 -12.62
CA GLN A 107 -6.18 -5.50 -11.41
C GLN A 107 -7.64 -5.11 -11.71
N LEU A 108 -7.84 -4.04 -12.47
CA LEU A 108 -9.18 -3.55 -12.79
C LEU A 108 -9.96 -4.54 -13.67
N LYS A 109 -9.29 -5.23 -14.61
CA LYS A 109 -9.91 -6.31 -15.38
C LYS A 109 -10.35 -7.46 -14.48
N ALA A 110 -9.51 -7.89 -13.53
CA ALA A 110 -9.84 -8.95 -12.59
C ALA A 110 -11.04 -8.57 -11.70
N MET A 111 -11.03 -7.35 -11.14
CA MET A 111 -12.13 -6.79 -10.34
C MET A 111 -13.44 -6.79 -11.12
N LYS A 112 -13.44 -6.27 -12.35
CA LYS A 112 -14.62 -6.23 -13.21
C LYS A 112 -15.13 -7.62 -13.58
N SER A 113 -14.24 -8.56 -13.92
CA SER A 113 -14.63 -9.91 -14.35
C SER A 113 -15.23 -10.77 -13.25
N SER A 114 -14.91 -10.47 -11.98
CA SER A 114 -15.33 -11.28 -10.83
C SER A 114 -16.32 -10.56 -9.92
N ASP A 115 -16.75 -9.36 -10.32
CA ASP A 115 -17.65 -8.48 -9.57
C ASP A 115 -17.18 -8.26 -8.11
N ARG A 116 -15.92 -7.82 -7.97
CA ARG A 116 -15.28 -7.57 -6.66
C ARG A 116 -14.77 -6.14 -6.56
N SER A 117 -14.91 -5.57 -5.37
CA SER A 117 -14.48 -4.20 -5.08
C SER A 117 -13.08 -4.08 -4.51
N VAL A 118 -12.34 -5.18 -4.32
CA VAL A 118 -10.98 -5.16 -3.75
C VAL A 118 -10.06 -6.13 -4.50
N CYS A 119 -8.86 -5.68 -4.83
CA CYS A 119 -7.82 -6.48 -5.45
C CYS A 119 -6.45 -6.14 -4.88
N TYR A 120 -5.54 -7.12 -4.90
CA TYR A 120 -4.14 -6.97 -4.59
C TYR A 120 -3.33 -7.96 -5.42
N SER A 121 -2.01 -7.90 -5.35
CA SER A 121 -1.14 -8.79 -6.12
C SER A 121 0.06 -9.25 -5.32
N ALA A 122 0.71 -10.29 -5.84
CA ALA A 122 2.09 -10.59 -5.53
C ALA A 122 2.99 -9.39 -5.88
N TYR A 123 4.17 -9.38 -5.29
CA TYR A 123 5.18 -8.37 -5.55
C TYR A 123 6.58 -8.94 -5.41
N GLU A 124 7.51 -8.36 -6.15
CA GLU A 124 8.93 -8.62 -6.04
C GLU A 124 9.51 -7.87 -4.84
N ILE A 125 10.60 -8.37 -4.28
CA ILE A 125 11.40 -7.68 -3.27
C ILE A 125 12.78 -7.50 -3.88
N PHE A 126 13.28 -6.27 -3.90
CA PHE A 126 14.61 -5.95 -4.40
C PHE A 126 15.40 -5.13 -3.38
N ASP A 127 16.71 -5.22 -3.51
CA ASP A 127 17.69 -4.48 -2.72
C ASP A 127 18.11 -3.24 -3.52
N GLU A 128 18.36 -2.10 -2.86
CA GLU A 128 18.87 -0.89 -3.51
C GLU A 128 20.17 -1.12 -4.29
N HIS A 129 20.96 -2.10 -3.87
CA HIS A 129 22.23 -2.45 -4.52
C HIS A 129 22.09 -3.46 -5.68
N SER A 130 20.89 -3.98 -5.93
CA SER A 130 20.65 -5.01 -6.94
C SER A 130 19.66 -4.54 -8.01
N SER A 131 20.05 -4.68 -9.28
CA SER A 131 19.13 -4.48 -10.41
C SER A 131 18.11 -5.60 -10.60
N LYS A 132 18.24 -6.70 -9.84
CA LYS A 132 17.36 -7.86 -9.90
C LYS A 132 16.63 -8.09 -8.57
N PRO A 133 15.38 -8.57 -8.60
CA PRO A 133 14.67 -8.95 -7.39
C PRO A 133 15.35 -10.15 -6.71
N ILE A 134 15.38 -10.12 -5.38
CA ILE A 134 15.96 -11.18 -4.54
C ILE A 134 14.90 -12.17 -4.03
N ALA A 135 13.63 -11.80 -4.10
CA ALA A 135 12.51 -12.65 -3.71
C ALA A 135 11.21 -12.22 -4.37
N VAL A 136 10.22 -13.10 -4.35
CA VAL A 136 8.82 -12.80 -4.66
C VAL A 136 7.97 -13.12 -3.45
N GLN A 137 7.15 -12.17 -3.02
CA GLN A 137 6.09 -12.40 -2.07
C GLN A 137 4.83 -12.88 -2.81
N ARG A 138 4.50 -14.17 -2.68
CA ARG A 138 3.24 -14.72 -3.20
C ARG A 138 2.06 -14.29 -2.34
N VAL A 139 0.86 -14.43 -2.90
CA VAL A 139 -0.41 -14.04 -2.27
C VAL A 139 -1.47 -15.14 -2.41
N PHE A 140 -2.51 -15.10 -1.59
CA PHE A 140 -3.66 -15.99 -1.77
C PHE A 140 -4.51 -15.51 -2.94
N GLU A 141 -5.05 -16.40 -3.77
CA GLU A 141 -5.97 -16.03 -4.85
C GLU A 141 -7.21 -15.29 -4.34
N LYS A 142 -7.64 -15.61 -3.12
CA LYS A 142 -8.72 -14.96 -2.41
C LYS A 142 -8.30 -14.67 -0.98
N LEU A 143 -8.34 -13.40 -0.59
CA LEU A 143 -8.02 -12.96 0.77
C LEU A 143 -9.30 -12.47 1.46
N THR A 144 -9.70 -13.15 2.53
CA THR A 144 -10.86 -12.76 3.33
C THR A 144 -10.47 -11.89 4.52
N PHE A 145 -11.46 -11.22 5.11
CA PHE A 145 -11.28 -10.47 6.36
C PHE A 145 -10.68 -11.37 7.45
N GLU A 146 -11.20 -12.59 7.63
CA GLU A 146 -10.76 -13.51 8.68
C GLU A 146 -9.31 -13.94 8.50
N LYS A 147 -8.84 -14.04 7.25
CA LYS A 147 -7.45 -14.37 6.96
C LYS A 147 -6.54 -13.16 7.17
N LEU A 148 -6.91 -11.99 6.65
CA LEU A 148 -6.18 -10.74 6.87
C LEU A 148 -6.13 -10.36 8.36
N HIS A 149 -7.18 -10.66 9.12
CA HIS A 149 -7.28 -10.40 10.54
C HIS A 149 -6.19 -11.12 11.35
N LYS A 150 -5.66 -12.24 10.86
CA LYS A 150 -4.62 -12.97 11.59
C LYS A 150 -3.22 -12.42 11.33
N THR A 151 -2.92 -11.89 10.15
CA THR A 151 -1.68 -11.16 9.87
C THR A 151 -1.84 -10.34 8.58
N ASN A 152 -1.05 -9.28 8.44
CA ASN A 152 -1.10 -8.47 7.24
C ASN A 152 -0.57 -9.25 6.03
N TYR A 153 -1.46 -9.70 5.15
CA TYR A 153 -1.12 -10.37 3.88
C TYR A 153 -1.18 -9.44 2.66
N LEU A 154 -1.72 -8.24 2.83
CA LEU A 154 -1.98 -7.31 1.74
C LEU A 154 -0.90 -6.23 1.77
N GLY A 155 0.05 -6.30 0.83
CA GLY A 155 1.09 -5.29 0.68
C GLY A 155 0.48 -3.98 0.20
N ASN A 156 0.70 -2.88 0.93
CA ASN A 156 0.04 -1.60 0.64
C ASN A 156 0.27 -1.14 -0.81
N LEU A 157 1.50 -1.31 -1.33
CA LEU A 157 1.86 -1.01 -2.72
C LEU A 157 1.03 -1.77 -3.76
N THR A 158 0.42 -2.91 -3.43
CA THR A 158 -0.33 -3.71 -4.40
C THR A 158 -1.83 -3.54 -4.30
N GLY A 159 -2.34 -3.02 -3.18
CA GLY A 159 -3.77 -2.93 -2.96
C GLY A 159 -4.47 -1.87 -3.82
N ILE A 160 -5.66 -2.21 -4.30
CA ILE A 160 -6.61 -1.30 -4.95
C ILE A 160 -8.04 -1.65 -4.51
N TYR A 161 -8.86 -0.63 -4.27
CA TYR A 161 -10.27 -0.82 -3.96
C TYR A 161 -11.17 0.18 -4.69
N GLU A 162 -12.43 -0.19 -4.87
CA GLU A 162 -13.45 0.62 -5.55
C GLU A 162 -14.15 1.55 -4.56
N ALA A 163 -13.60 2.74 -4.35
CA ALA A 163 -14.16 3.76 -3.46
C ALA A 163 -15.58 4.20 -3.85
N LYS A 164 -15.97 4.11 -5.13
CA LYS A 164 -17.36 4.40 -5.54
C LYS A 164 -18.38 3.43 -4.92
N VAL A 165 -17.99 2.19 -4.64
CA VAL A 165 -18.88 1.17 -4.07
C VAL A 165 -18.82 1.17 -2.54
N ILE A 166 -17.62 1.21 -1.96
CA ILE A 166 -17.46 1.03 -0.49
C ILE A 166 -17.19 2.32 0.29
N GLY A 167 -17.08 3.44 -0.43
CA GLY A 167 -16.64 4.72 0.11
C GLY A 167 -15.11 4.78 0.28
N LYS A 168 -14.58 6.00 0.45
CA LYS A 168 -13.18 6.18 0.85
C LYS A 168 -13.00 5.70 2.30
N ILE A 169 -12.00 4.84 2.52
CA ILE A 169 -11.71 4.30 3.85
C ILE A 169 -10.58 5.11 4.50
N PRO A 170 -10.84 5.80 5.63
CA PRO A 170 -9.79 6.56 6.32
C PRO A 170 -8.73 5.62 6.89
N ILE A 171 -7.50 6.09 6.90
CA ILE A 171 -6.35 5.40 7.47
C ILE A 171 -6.37 5.63 8.99
N SER A 172 -6.11 4.57 9.75
CA SER A 172 -6.05 4.66 11.21
C SER A 172 -4.93 5.60 11.67
N ASN A 173 -5.18 6.38 12.73
CA ASN A 173 -4.19 7.28 13.35
C ASN A 173 -3.09 6.52 14.12
N MET A 174 -3.10 5.19 14.09
CA MET A 174 -2.04 4.36 14.63
C MET A 174 -0.70 4.69 13.98
N ARG A 175 0.36 4.77 14.80
CA ARG A 175 1.71 5.10 14.33
C ARG A 175 2.30 4.03 13.39
N LYS A 176 1.97 2.76 13.63
CA LYS A 176 2.42 1.59 12.87
C LYS A 176 1.21 0.69 12.61
N ARG A 177 1.27 -0.11 11.54
CA ARG A 177 0.19 -1.04 11.11
C ARG A 177 -1.10 -0.33 10.68
N GLN A 178 -1.03 0.96 10.38
CA GLN A 178 -2.17 1.74 9.90
C GLN A 178 -2.70 1.25 8.54
N ASP A 179 -1.80 0.72 7.70
CA ASP A 179 -2.13 0.05 6.44
C ASP A 179 -2.94 -1.22 6.69
N TRP A 180 -2.48 -2.06 7.61
CA TRP A 180 -3.17 -3.30 7.96
C TRP A 180 -4.57 -3.04 8.53
N ALA A 181 -4.68 -2.06 9.44
CA ALA A 181 -5.96 -1.61 9.99
C ALA A 181 -6.93 -1.12 8.90
N MET A 182 -6.45 -0.27 7.98
CA MET A 182 -7.25 0.20 6.85
C MET A 182 -7.71 -0.95 5.95
N TRP A 183 -6.82 -1.90 5.60
CA TRP A 183 -7.21 -3.02 4.75
C TRP A 183 -8.21 -3.97 5.42
N LEU A 184 -8.21 -4.08 6.75
CA LEU A 184 -9.27 -4.78 7.47
C LEU A 184 -10.63 -4.09 7.27
N ASP A 185 -10.68 -2.76 7.35
CA ASP A 185 -11.91 -2.01 7.13
C ASP A 185 -12.38 -2.07 5.66
N VAL A 186 -11.43 -2.05 4.71
CA VAL A 186 -11.70 -2.26 3.28
C VAL A 186 -12.32 -3.64 3.05
N LEU A 187 -11.74 -4.73 3.56
CA LEU A 187 -12.32 -6.08 3.38
C LEU A 187 -13.65 -6.27 4.13
N LYS A 188 -13.83 -5.57 5.26
CA LYS A 188 -15.09 -5.59 6.01
C LYS A 188 -16.24 -4.98 5.21
N LYS A 189 -15.97 -3.95 4.40
CA LYS A 189 -16.98 -3.29 3.55
C LYS A 189 -17.08 -3.85 2.14
N GLY A 190 -15.96 -4.17 1.50
CA GLY A 190 -15.87 -4.61 0.10
C GLY A 190 -15.84 -6.12 -0.09
N GLY A 191 -15.84 -6.89 1.00
CA GLY A 191 -15.72 -8.34 0.95
C GLY A 191 -14.31 -8.80 0.58
N PRO A 192 -14.16 -10.10 0.24
CA PRO A 192 -12.85 -10.69 -0.06
C PRO A 192 -12.14 -10.05 -1.24
N ALA A 193 -10.83 -9.85 -1.13
CA ALA A 193 -9.99 -9.37 -2.21
C ALA A 193 -9.55 -10.50 -3.15
N ILE A 194 -9.40 -10.16 -4.43
CA ILE A 194 -8.75 -11.00 -5.44
C ILE A 194 -7.24 -10.82 -5.31
N GLY A 195 -6.49 -11.90 -5.19
CA GLY A 195 -5.02 -11.88 -5.22
C GLY A 195 -4.45 -12.34 -6.54
N ILE A 196 -3.89 -11.40 -7.30
CA ILE A 196 -3.19 -11.70 -8.55
C ILE A 196 -1.84 -12.34 -8.23
N GLN A 197 -1.58 -13.51 -8.81
CA GLN A 197 -0.38 -14.30 -8.56
C GLN A 197 0.87 -13.74 -9.25
N GLU A 198 0.67 -13.00 -10.34
CA GLU A 198 1.74 -12.26 -11.02
C GLU A 198 2.27 -11.13 -10.13
N PRO A 199 3.60 -10.96 -10.02
CA PRO A 199 4.20 -9.82 -9.34
C PRO A 199 3.98 -8.52 -10.13
N LEU A 200 3.01 -7.70 -9.70
CA LEU A 200 2.67 -6.43 -10.38
C LEU A 200 3.34 -5.20 -9.74
N ALA A 201 4.13 -5.38 -8.70
CA ALA A 201 4.88 -4.32 -8.04
C ALA A 201 6.24 -4.85 -7.55
N SER A 202 7.15 -3.93 -7.25
CA SER A 202 8.46 -4.22 -6.70
C SER A 202 8.64 -3.39 -5.42
N TYR A 203 8.82 -4.09 -4.30
CA TYR A 203 9.04 -3.52 -2.97
C TYR A 203 10.54 -3.33 -2.71
N ARG A 204 10.94 -2.12 -2.35
CA ARG A 204 12.35 -1.78 -2.07
C ARG A 204 12.69 -2.08 -0.61
N LEU A 205 13.79 -2.81 -0.39
CA LEU A 205 14.38 -2.92 0.94
C LEU A 205 15.21 -1.68 1.22
N GLY A 206 14.69 -0.76 2.02
CA GLY A 206 15.49 0.34 2.58
C GLY A 206 16.34 -0.10 3.78
N ASP A 207 17.24 0.78 4.22
CA ASP A 207 18.17 0.61 5.36
C ASP A 207 17.49 0.56 6.76
N GLY A 208 16.17 0.35 6.82
CA GLY A 208 15.34 0.66 7.98
C GLY A 208 15.08 -0.46 8.99
N LEU A 209 15.77 -0.36 10.14
CA LEU A 209 15.41 -0.80 11.50
C LEU A 209 14.94 -2.25 11.71
N SER A 210 15.83 -3.07 12.28
CA SER A 210 15.47 -4.26 13.06
C SER A 210 14.43 -3.87 14.12
N SER A 211 13.14 -4.09 13.83
CA SER A 211 12.08 -3.82 14.78
C SER A 211 12.28 -4.75 15.98
N SER A 212 12.38 -4.20 17.18
CA SER A 212 12.50 -5.02 18.38
C SER A 212 11.31 -5.98 18.49
N LYS A 213 11.51 -7.18 19.07
CA LYS A 213 10.41 -8.13 19.30
C LYS A 213 9.26 -7.50 20.12
N PHE A 214 9.60 -6.55 21.00
CA PHE A 214 8.65 -5.78 21.80
C PHE A 214 7.78 -4.86 20.94
N ASP A 215 8.39 -4.12 20.01
CA ASP A 215 7.65 -3.26 19.07
C ASP A 215 6.70 -4.08 18.19
N LEU A 216 7.17 -5.24 17.72
CA LEU A 216 6.32 -6.16 16.96
C LEU A 216 5.10 -6.60 17.77
N ILE A 217 5.25 -6.97 19.04
CA ILE A 217 4.10 -7.33 19.89
C ILE A 217 3.20 -6.12 20.12
N LYS A 218 3.77 -4.99 20.54
CA LYS A 218 3.05 -3.76 20.88
C LYS A 218 2.17 -3.28 19.73
N TYR A 219 2.74 -3.14 18.53
CA TYR A 219 2.01 -2.57 17.39
C TYR A 219 0.96 -3.53 16.81
N ASN A 220 1.19 -4.86 16.86
CA ASN A 220 0.16 -5.81 16.41
C ASN A 220 -0.98 -5.95 17.45
N LEU A 221 -0.68 -5.90 18.75
CA LEU A 221 -1.72 -5.86 19.78
C LEU A 221 -2.59 -4.61 19.68
N ALA A 222 -2.00 -3.47 19.33
CA ALA A 222 -2.75 -2.22 19.11
C ALA A 222 -3.79 -2.34 17.99
N VAL A 223 -3.56 -3.16 16.95
CA VAL A 223 -4.58 -3.41 15.91
C VAL A 223 -5.80 -4.11 16.52
N TYR A 224 -5.58 -5.12 17.38
CA TYR A 224 -6.69 -5.82 18.02
C TYR A 224 -7.41 -4.98 19.07
N ARG A 225 -6.66 -4.26 19.90
CA ARG A 225 -7.22 -3.49 21.02
C ARG A 225 -7.79 -2.14 20.59
N ASP A 226 -7.00 -1.35 19.90
CA ASP A 226 -7.28 0.06 19.67
C ASP A 226 -8.10 0.26 18.39
N HIS A 227 -7.82 -0.53 17.33
CA HIS A 227 -8.59 -0.47 16.08
C HIS A 227 -9.83 -1.35 16.09
N LEU A 228 -9.68 -2.64 16.46
CA LEU A 228 -10.80 -3.60 16.45
C LEU A 228 -11.61 -3.63 17.76
N GLY A 229 -11.17 -2.94 18.81
CA GLY A 229 -11.90 -2.82 20.07
C GLY A 229 -11.99 -4.10 20.90
N TYR A 230 -11.07 -5.06 20.71
CA TYR A 230 -11.13 -6.34 21.40
C TYR A 230 -10.64 -6.24 22.85
N GLY A 231 -11.30 -6.99 23.73
CA GLY A 231 -10.83 -7.21 25.10
C GLY A 231 -9.46 -7.90 25.15
N PHE A 232 -8.83 -7.86 26.32
CA PHE A 232 -7.46 -8.37 26.52
C PHE A 232 -7.30 -9.85 26.13
N LEU A 233 -8.15 -10.74 26.63
CA LEU A 233 -8.05 -12.18 26.35
C LEU A 233 -8.17 -12.50 24.86
N LYS A 234 -9.15 -11.89 24.19
CA LYS A 234 -9.34 -12.05 22.74
C LYS A 234 -8.13 -11.50 21.97
N SER A 235 -7.59 -10.36 22.38
CA SER A 235 -6.40 -9.77 21.76
C SER A 235 -5.16 -10.67 21.90
N CYS A 236 -4.96 -11.27 23.08
CA CYS A 236 -3.87 -12.23 23.29
C CYS A 236 -4.04 -13.48 22.42
N TRP A 237 -5.25 -14.02 22.30
CA TRP A 237 -5.53 -15.14 21.40
C TRP A 237 -5.24 -14.79 19.93
N CYS A 238 -5.68 -13.62 19.47
CA CYS A 238 -5.39 -13.16 18.11
C CYS A 238 -3.89 -12.95 17.88
N MET A 239 -3.14 -12.51 18.90
CA MET A 239 -1.69 -12.38 18.83
C MET A 239 -0.98 -13.74 18.70
N LEU A 240 -1.47 -14.79 19.37
CA LEU A 240 -0.96 -16.16 19.17
C LEU A 240 -1.20 -16.64 17.74
N MET A 241 -2.41 -16.42 17.21
CA MET A 241 -2.71 -16.73 15.81
C MET A 241 -1.85 -15.92 14.83
N PHE A 242 -1.56 -14.66 15.16
CA PHE A 242 -0.66 -13.82 14.38
C PHE A 242 0.73 -14.41 14.28
N PHE A 243 1.30 -14.88 15.40
CA PHE A 243 2.62 -15.51 15.36
C PHE A 243 2.65 -16.77 14.52
N PHE A 244 1.62 -17.62 14.65
CA PHE A 244 1.50 -18.81 13.82
C PHE A 244 1.48 -18.46 12.33
N GLU A 245 0.61 -17.53 11.94
CA GLU A 245 0.43 -17.14 10.54
C GLU A 245 1.67 -16.40 9.99
N GLN A 246 2.30 -15.54 10.79
CA GLN A 246 3.48 -14.77 10.39
C GLN A 246 4.70 -15.68 10.14
N PHE A 247 4.98 -16.60 11.07
CA PHE A 247 6.23 -17.38 11.02
C PHE A 247 6.11 -18.67 10.22
N PHE A 248 4.93 -19.31 10.20
CA PHE A 248 4.77 -20.62 9.56
C PHE A 248 4.07 -20.55 8.22
N VAL A 249 3.18 -19.58 8.00
CA VAL A 249 2.42 -19.46 6.74
C VAL A 249 3.03 -18.39 5.84
N LYS A 250 3.04 -17.13 6.29
CA LYS A 250 3.50 -15.99 5.47
C LYS A 250 4.96 -16.14 5.05
N ASN A 251 5.82 -16.63 5.95
CA ASN A 251 7.23 -16.89 5.63
C ASN A 251 7.41 -17.90 4.48
N ARG A 252 6.54 -18.91 4.36
CA ARG A 252 6.57 -19.89 3.26
C ARG A 252 6.06 -19.32 1.93
N MET A 253 5.32 -18.22 1.98
CA MET A 253 4.84 -17.52 0.78
C MET A 253 5.93 -16.66 0.13
N ARG A 254 7.02 -16.37 0.85
CA ARG A 254 8.18 -15.68 0.30
C ARG A 254 9.10 -16.68 -0.40
N HIS A 255 9.16 -16.59 -1.72
CA HIS A 255 10.06 -17.40 -2.54
C HIS A 255 11.33 -16.61 -2.82
N LYS A 256 12.49 -17.09 -2.32
CA LYS A 256 13.78 -16.50 -2.67
C LYS A 256 14.13 -16.85 -4.11
N ILE A 257 14.58 -15.86 -4.87
CA ILE A 257 15.13 -16.08 -6.20
C ILE A 257 16.59 -16.45 -5.99
N ASN A 258 16.94 -17.71 -6.23
CA ASN A 258 18.34 -18.10 -6.26
C ASN A 258 18.92 -17.55 -7.56
N GLY A 259 20.00 -16.76 -7.45
CA GLY A 259 20.73 -16.22 -8.59
C GLY A 259 21.43 -17.29 -9.41
#